data_AF-A0A925W1F1-F1
#
_entry.id   AF-A0A925W1F1-F1
#
_cell.length_a   1.000
_cell.length_b   1.000
_cell.length_c   1.000
_cell.angle_alpha   90.00
_cell.angle_beta   90.00
_cell.angle_gamma   90.00
#
_symmetry.space_group_name_H-M   'P 1'
#
loop_
_entity.id
_entity.type
_entity.pdbx_description
1 polymer ?
#
loop_
_entity_poly.entity_id
_entity_poly.type
_entity_poly.pdbx_seq_one_letter_code
_entity_poly.pdbx_strand_id
1 'polypeptide(L)'
;MYATCTFCHRSLGNNESIEAFPVGRRFAFDARQGRLWVVCTSCRQWNLTPLEERWEAIEHAERLFSNSKLRYSTDHIGLAKLGDGTELIRIGQPMRPEMAAWRYGGNFVRRWKGMAIGAAA
;
A
#
# COMPACT_ATOMS: atom_id res chain seq x y z
N MET A 1 -9.30 -14.20 15.29
CA MET A 1 -8.98 -12.76 15.17
C MET A 1 -8.69 -12.07 16.52
N TYR A 2 -7.57 -11.33 16.64
CA TYR A 2 -7.30 -10.42 17.78
C TYR A 2 -7.73 -8.99 17.43
N ALA A 3 -8.28 -8.22 18.39
CA ALA A 3 -8.75 -6.84 18.16
C ALA A 3 -7.84 -5.74 18.76
N THR A 4 -6.84 -6.15 19.55
CA THR A 4 -5.94 -5.26 20.28
C THR A 4 -4.50 -5.53 19.91
N CYS A 5 -3.66 -4.50 19.99
CA CYS A 5 -2.23 -4.64 19.75
C CYS A 5 -1.59 -5.55 20.81
N THR A 6 -0.76 -6.50 20.40
CA THR A 6 -0.04 -7.41 21.31
C THR A 6 1.06 -6.72 22.12
N PHE A 7 1.45 -5.49 21.74
CA PHE A 7 2.52 -4.72 22.39
C PHE A 7 2.00 -3.67 23.38
N CYS A 8 0.92 -2.95 23.04
CA CYS A 8 0.40 -1.86 23.87
C CYS A 8 -1.05 -2.06 24.33
N HIS A 9 -1.66 -3.19 23.97
CA HIS A 9 -3.03 -3.60 24.32
C HIS A 9 -4.14 -2.63 23.89
N ARG A 10 -3.83 -1.57 23.14
CA ARG A 10 -4.84 -0.65 22.60
C ARG A 10 -5.56 -1.27 21.40
N SER A 11 -6.82 -0.88 21.21
CA SER A 11 -7.61 -1.26 20.04
C SER A 11 -6.89 -0.93 18.73
N LEU A 12 -6.94 -1.88 17.78
CA LEU A 12 -6.41 -1.70 16.42
C LEU A 12 -7.41 -0.97 15.50
N GLY A 13 -8.64 -0.75 15.97
CA GLY A 13 -9.75 -0.25 15.18
C GLY A 13 -10.32 -1.30 14.24
N ASN A 14 -11.28 -0.89 13.41
CA ASN A 14 -11.94 -1.74 12.42
C ASN A 14 -11.85 -1.09 11.04
N ASN A 15 -12.04 -1.86 9.97
CA ASN A 15 -12.15 -1.36 8.60
C ASN A 15 -13.34 -2.01 7.89
N GLU A 16 -13.78 -1.36 6.80
CA GLU A 16 -14.88 -1.86 5.96
C GLU A 16 -14.35 -2.33 4.59
N SER A 17 -13.08 -2.05 4.28
CA SER A 17 -12.49 -2.35 2.98
C SER A 17 -12.01 -3.79 2.83
N ILE A 18 -11.50 -4.44 3.88
CA ILE A 18 -10.95 -5.79 3.83
C ILE A 18 -11.91 -6.74 4.57
N GLU A 19 -12.93 -7.21 3.85
CA GLU A 19 -14.01 -8.04 4.42
C GLU A 19 -13.51 -9.30 5.16
N ALA A 20 -12.51 -9.99 4.60
CA ALA A 20 -11.90 -11.18 5.22
C ALA A 20 -11.14 -10.85 6.52
N PHE A 21 -10.80 -9.59 6.76
CA PHE A 21 -10.07 -9.14 7.94
C PHE A 21 -10.51 -7.73 8.40
N PRO A 22 -11.66 -7.60 9.08
CA PRO A 22 -12.25 -6.31 9.43
C PRO A 22 -11.58 -5.60 10.62
N VAL A 23 -10.45 -6.10 11.13
CA VAL A 23 -9.71 -5.50 12.25
C VAL A 23 -8.46 -4.78 11.77
N GLY A 24 -8.28 -3.53 12.22
CA GLY A 24 -7.13 -2.71 11.88
C GLY A 24 -7.47 -1.59 10.93
N ARG A 25 -6.83 -0.42 11.12
CA ARG A 25 -6.92 0.75 10.23
C ARG A 25 -5.70 0.93 9.32
N ARG A 26 -4.62 0.20 9.58
CA ARG A 26 -3.38 0.27 8.80
C ARG A 26 -2.81 -1.13 8.64
N PHE A 27 -2.70 -1.58 7.41
CA PHE A 27 -2.18 -2.89 7.05
C PHE A 27 -0.83 -2.76 6.40
N ALA A 28 0.07 -3.68 6.71
CA ALA A 28 1.25 -3.93 5.90
C ALA A 28 1.16 -5.34 5.34
N PHE A 29 1.57 -5.55 4.10
CA PHE A 29 1.49 -6.88 3.49
C PHE A 29 2.59 -7.10 2.45
N ASP A 30 3.02 -8.36 2.35
CA ASP A 30 3.91 -8.87 1.30
C ASP A 30 3.17 -10.02 0.61
N ALA A 31 2.62 -9.73 -0.57
CA ALA A 31 1.85 -10.70 -1.34
C ALA A 31 2.70 -11.90 -1.80
N ARG A 32 3.99 -11.69 -2.06
CA ARG A 32 4.89 -12.75 -2.52
C ARG A 32 5.27 -13.70 -1.40
N GLN A 33 5.43 -13.18 -0.18
CA GLN A 33 5.77 -13.97 1.01
C GLN A 33 4.55 -14.44 1.81
N GLY A 34 3.33 -14.07 1.41
CA GLY A 34 2.10 -14.44 2.12
C GLY A 34 2.02 -13.86 3.54
N ARG A 35 2.58 -12.66 3.77
CA ARG A 35 2.61 -12.03 5.09
C ARG A 35 1.67 -10.84 5.15
N LEU A 36 0.90 -10.77 6.23
CA LEU A 36 -0.01 -9.67 6.54
C LEU A 36 0.21 -9.25 7.99
N TRP A 37 0.27 -7.94 8.20
CA TRP A 37 0.40 -7.33 9.52
C TRP A 37 -0.62 -6.22 9.68
N VAL A 38 -1.11 -6.06 10.91
CA VAL A 38 -1.78 -4.84 11.34
C VAL A 38 -0.77 -3.94 12.06
N VAL A 39 -0.55 -2.75 11.54
CA VAL A 39 0.33 -1.75 12.15
C VAL A 39 -0.50 -0.93 13.15
N CYS A 40 -0.14 -1.00 14.43
CA CYS A 40 -0.85 -0.24 15.46
C CYS A 40 -0.67 1.27 15.21
N THR A 41 -1.77 2.03 15.12
CA THR A 41 -1.70 3.49 14.92
C THR A 41 -1.16 4.24 16.14
N SER A 42 -1.16 3.61 17.32
CA SER A 42 -0.69 4.23 18.57
C SER A 42 0.78 3.98 18.86
N CYS A 43 1.24 2.71 18.85
CA CYS A 43 2.63 2.38 19.15
C CYS A 43 3.48 2.02 17.92
N ARG A 44 2.87 1.96 16.72
CA ARG A 44 3.52 1.68 15.43
C ARG A 44 4.15 0.29 15.31
N GLN A 45 3.92 -0.59 16.27
CA GLN A 45 4.34 -1.98 16.22
C GLN A 45 3.48 -2.78 15.25
N TRP A 46 4.09 -3.81 14.66
CA TRP A 46 3.50 -4.65 13.62
C TRP A 46 3.01 -5.94 14.25
N ASN A 47 1.69 -6.15 14.18
CA ASN A 47 1.03 -7.34 14.74
C ASN A 47 0.86 -8.33 13.59
N LEU A 48 1.51 -9.48 13.67
CA LEU A 48 1.41 -10.51 12.63
C LEU A 48 0.02 -11.14 12.65
N THR A 49 -0.67 -11.16 11.52
CA THR A 49 -2.00 -11.75 11.38
C THR A 49 -1.95 -13.29 11.48
N PRO A 50 -2.93 -14.00 12.09
CA PRO A 50 -2.96 -15.47 12.12
C PRO A 50 -3.04 -16.08 10.72
N LEU A 51 -2.62 -17.33 10.53
CA LEU A 51 -2.35 -17.90 9.20
C LEU A 51 -3.62 -18.15 8.38
N GLU A 52 -4.70 -18.50 9.05
CA GLU A 52 -6.00 -18.92 8.51
C GLU A 52 -6.67 -17.79 7.71
N GLU A 53 -6.51 -16.55 8.16
CA GLU A 53 -7.19 -15.36 7.63
C GLU A 53 -6.33 -14.59 6.60
N ARG A 54 -5.12 -15.08 6.23
CA ARG A 54 -4.15 -14.31 5.42
C ARG A 54 -4.45 -14.26 3.94
N TRP A 55 -4.80 -15.39 3.31
CA TRP A 55 -4.79 -15.50 1.85
C TRP A 55 -5.81 -14.56 1.21
N GLU A 56 -7.08 -14.66 1.59
CA GLU A 56 -8.15 -13.82 1.08
C GLU A 56 -7.93 -12.34 1.40
N ALA A 57 -7.46 -12.02 2.61
CA ALA A 57 -7.15 -10.65 3.02
C ALA A 57 -5.99 -10.04 2.21
N ILE A 58 -4.95 -10.82 1.90
CA ILE A 58 -3.82 -10.37 1.07
C ILE A 58 -4.26 -10.15 -0.38
N GLU A 59 -5.02 -11.09 -0.97
CA GLU A 59 -5.53 -10.92 -2.33
C GLU A 59 -6.44 -9.70 -2.46
N HIS A 60 -7.30 -9.49 -1.46
CA HIS A 60 -8.16 -8.32 -1.41
C HIS A 60 -7.35 -7.03 -1.25
N ALA A 61 -6.36 -7.00 -0.34
CA ALA A 61 -5.46 -5.87 -0.16
C ALA A 61 -4.65 -5.55 -1.43
N GLU A 62 -4.14 -6.55 -2.15
CA GLU A 62 -3.42 -6.36 -3.42
C GLU A 62 -4.34 -5.77 -4.50
N ARG A 63 -5.59 -6.26 -4.61
CA ARG A 63 -6.59 -5.71 -5.53
C ARG A 63 -6.92 -4.25 -5.19
N LEU A 64 -7.16 -3.95 -3.92
CA LEU A 64 -7.46 -2.59 -3.45
C LEU A 64 -6.28 -1.63 -3.66
N PHE A 65 -5.05 -2.08 -3.37
CA PHE A 65 -3.84 -1.31 -3.62
C PHE A 65 -3.68 -0.99 -5.11
N SER A 66 -3.85 -2.00 -5.97
CA SER A 66 -3.76 -1.88 -7.43
C SER A 66 -4.79 -0.91 -8.01
N ASN A 67 -5.99 -0.83 -7.40
CA ASN A 67 -7.07 0.04 -7.84
C ASN A 67 -7.04 1.43 -7.16
N SER A 68 -6.23 1.63 -6.12
CA SER A 68 -6.19 2.90 -5.41
C SER A 68 -5.52 3.98 -6.24
N LYS A 69 -6.26 5.07 -6.48
CA LYS A 69 -5.76 6.28 -7.16
C LYS A 69 -4.81 7.10 -6.27
N LEU A 70 -4.94 6.97 -4.94
CA LEU A 70 -4.12 7.68 -3.96
C LEU A 70 -3.01 6.74 -3.47
N ARG A 71 -2.03 6.50 -4.35
CA ARG A 71 -0.87 5.67 -4.05
C ARG A 71 0.45 6.39 -4.27
N TYR A 72 1.41 6.08 -3.43
CA TYR A 72 2.82 6.44 -3.59
C TYR A 72 3.64 5.16 -3.60
N SER A 73 4.48 4.95 -4.60
CA SER A 73 5.37 3.79 -4.66
C SER A 73 6.82 4.22 -4.79
N THR A 74 7.67 3.55 -4.03
CA THR A 74 9.11 3.46 -4.21
C THR A 74 9.45 2.06 -4.73
N ASP A 75 10.74 1.73 -4.82
CA ASP A 75 11.20 0.42 -5.29
C ASP A 75 10.68 -0.76 -4.46
N HIS A 76 10.51 -0.59 -3.14
CA HIS A 76 10.14 -1.71 -2.25
C HIS A 76 8.96 -1.44 -1.33
N ILE A 77 8.48 -0.19 -1.29
CA ILE A 77 7.39 0.23 -0.42
C ILE A 77 6.38 1.01 -1.24
N GLY A 78 5.14 0.52 -1.21
CA GLY A 78 3.95 1.18 -1.70
C GLY A 78 3.06 1.63 -0.54
N LEU A 79 2.50 2.82 -0.62
CA LEU A 79 1.52 3.36 0.32
C LEU A 79 0.24 3.66 -0.45
N ALA A 80 -0.91 3.26 0.07
CA ALA A 80 -2.21 3.63 -0.46
C ALA A 80 -3.19 3.97 0.66
N LYS A 81 -4.13 4.88 0.38
CA LYS A 81 -5.27 5.17 1.26
C LYS A 81 -6.57 4.78 0.56
N LEU A 82 -7.44 4.07 1.29
CA LEU A 82 -8.73 3.58 0.82
C LEU A 82 -9.85 4.57 1.16
N GLY A 83 -11.05 4.32 0.62
CA GLY A 83 -12.21 5.21 0.78
C GLY A 83 -12.69 5.37 2.23
N ASP A 84 -12.60 4.30 3.03
CA ASP A 84 -12.93 4.30 4.47
C ASP A 84 -11.81 4.87 5.36
N GLY A 85 -10.75 5.41 4.74
CA GLY A 85 -9.57 5.94 5.42
C GLY A 85 -8.54 4.89 5.84
N THR A 86 -8.77 3.61 5.56
CA THR A 86 -7.81 2.52 5.83
C THR A 86 -6.55 2.70 4.98
N GLU A 87 -5.40 2.45 5.59
CA GLU A 87 -4.09 2.61 4.95
C GLU A 87 -3.47 1.25 4.63
N LEU A 88 -2.89 1.13 3.44
CA LEU A 88 -2.19 -0.06 2.98
C LEU A 88 -0.70 0.27 2.76
N ILE A 89 0.16 -0.58 3.31
CA ILE A 89 1.61 -0.57 3.11
C ILE A 89 1.96 -1.86 2.37
N ARG A 90 2.17 -1.74 1.06
CA ARG A 90 2.58 -2.86 0.22
C ARG A 90 4.10 -3.00 0.27
N ILE A 91 4.59 -4.20 0.57
CA ILE A 91 6.01 -4.54 0.66
C ILE A 91 6.37 -5.44 -0.51
N GLY A 92 7.54 -5.19 -1.11
CA GLY A 92 8.10 -6.02 -2.18
C GLY A 92 8.26 -5.24 -3.47
N GLN A 93 8.49 -5.96 -4.58
CA GLN A 93 8.77 -5.34 -5.87
C GLN A 93 7.67 -4.35 -6.29
N PRO A 94 8.02 -3.19 -6.85
CA PRO A 94 7.04 -2.17 -7.15
C PRO A 94 6.09 -2.69 -8.24
N MET A 95 4.82 -2.33 -8.14
CA MET A 95 3.94 -2.45 -9.31
C MET A 95 4.56 -1.60 -10.42
N ARG A 96 4.58 -2.13 -11.66
CA ARG A 96 5.27 -1.55 -12.85
C ARG A 96 5.38 -0.03 -12.72
N PRO A 97 6.58 0.57 -12.86
CA PRO A 97 6.83 1.94 -12.49
C PRO A 97 5.78 2.86 -13.11
N GLU A 98 4.79 3.21 -12.31
CA GLU A 98 3.72 4.09 -12.74
C GLU A 98 4.33 5.48 -12.65
N MET A 99 4.79 5.91 -13.81
CA MET A 99 5.57 7.10 -14.10
C MET A 99 5.31 8.23 -13.09
N ALA A 100 6.37 8.66 -12.39
CA ALA A 100 6.38 9.73 -11.40
C ALA A 100 6.13 11.12 -12.04
N ALA A 101 5.02 11.28 -12.76
CA ALA A 101 4.63 12.49 -13.47
C ALA A 101 4.45 13.70 -12.52
N TRP A 102 4.07 13.47 -11.26
CA TRP A 102 3.95 14.54 -10.27
C TRP A 102 5.30 15.06 -9.75
N ARG A 103 6.35 14.22 -9.78
CA ARG A 103 7.71 14.57 -9.33
C ARG A 103 8.57 15.18 -10.44
N TYR A 104 8.35 14.80 -11.69
CA TYR A 104 9.16 15.23 -12.83
C TYR A 104 8.38 15.95 -13.95
N GLY A 105 7.09 16.24 -13.76
CA GLY A 105 6.23 16.83 -14.80
C GLY A 105 6.83 18.06 -15.49
N GLY A 106 7.48 18.94 -14.73
CA GLY A 106 8.18 20.12 -15.29
C GLY A 106 9.47 19.78 -16.05
N ASN A 107 10.25 18.80 -15.60
CA ASN A 107 11.51 18.39 -16.24
C ASN A 107 11.29 17.56 -17.51
N PHE A 108 10.15 16.88 -17.61
CA PHE A 108 9.80 16.03 -18.74
C PHE A 108 9.39 16.84 -19.98
N VAL A 109 8.59 17.91 -19.80
CA VAL A 109 8.21 18.83 -20.89
C VAL A 109 9.45 19.43 -21.59
N ARG A 110 10.49 19.73 -20.81
CA ARG A 110 11.74 20.32 -21.32
C ARG A 110 12.59 19.32 -22.12
N ARG A 111 12.62 18.03 -21.71
CA ARG A 111 13.32 16.97 -22.45
C ARG A 111 12.58 16.55 -23.73
N TRP A 112 11.25 16.48 -23.69
CA TRP A 112 10.44 16.17 -24.88
C TRP A 112 10.53 17.25 -25.96
N LYS A 113 10.56 18.54 -25.60
CA LYS A 113 10.81 19.62 -26.57
C LYS A 113 12.20 19.50 -27.22
N GLY A 114 13.22 19.09 -26.49
CA GLY A 114 14.56 18.87 -27.05
C GLY A 114 14.65 17.67 -28.00
N MET A 115 13.98 16.56 -27.68
CA MET A 115 13.92 15.38 -28.57
C MET A 115 13.08 15.63 -29.84
N ALA A 116 11.99 16.40 -29.74
CA ALA A 116 11.19 16.78 -30.91
C ALA A 116 11.98 17.68 -31.89
N ILE A 117 12.90 18.51 -31.38
CA ILE A 117 13.78 19.34 -32.21
C ILE A 117 14.92 18.51 -32.83
N GLY A 118 15.42 17.48 -32.15
CA GLY A 118 16.45 16.57 -32.68
C GLY A 118 15.98 15.51 -33.67
N ALA A 119 14.65 15.33 -33.84
CA ALA A 119 14.06 14.42 -34.82
C ALA A 119 13.66 15.12 -36.14
N ALA A 120 13.87 16.44 -36.24
CA ALA A 120 13.54 17.25 -37.41
C ALA A 120 14.77 17.83 -38.14
N ALA A 121 15.96 17.25 -37.92
CA ALA A 121 17.20 17.59 -38.61
C ALA A 121 17.81 16.35 -39.27
#